data_AF-A0A971KJG2-F1
#
_entry.id   AF-A0A971KJG2-F1
#
_cell.length_a   1.000
_cell.length_b   1.000
_cell.length_c   1.000
_cell.angle_alpha   90.00
_cell.angle_beta   90.00
_cell.angle_gamma   90.00
#
_symmetry.space_group_name_H-M   'P 1'
#
loop_
_entity.id
_entity.type
_entity.pdbx_description
1 polymer ?
#
loop_
_entity_poly.entity_id
_entity_poly.type
_entity_poly.pdbx_seq_one_letter_code
_entity_poly.pdbx_strand_id
1 'polypeptide(L)'
;MKKGFREKDSMDKGAGLILEGPEKYLSFLYKKIPRHIKLTFVAGFLLGLAAHFYAFSRKLPNHDDIGHLFGSDYGAASGRWFLAAVLKLDGDFSTPWLIGILSLIMLSLACCFVISVLGIRSPLGCVLTAGVMVTFPSVTATICYMFSADAYFFSLALSCFAAYSAVSFRYGFIPALIAIVLSMSIYQSYFGVTAFLLLGFMIFGILDGRLSVKEVWRLGIKFFLLLLGSMLAYLLTVKLSTRQTELVDYMGISNMGTLNPARLPELIKNAYSAYKDFYITNTNSVHPTIFKYAFLLCGVFSAASGIVIMRRKKREAGSWILIIFLTILYPLAGNLIHIMVQDSPIHTLMIYGMTCIPLFFLALMSRCSKVSELEECEEKPWGRYICGISGWVIALTIALSCYGYTILSNGIYLKMEVSYEQAYSYSTRLMSAVESAEGYDKNTPIIILGEALEDISYEPSPELNRLNLTGDLNMKDILNSYSYNYFLRYFIGSTNIVYLSDSEYAAKYEEKDEVKDMPEYPAQGSIKLIDDMLIVKLS
;
A
#
# COMPACT_ATOMS: atom_id res chain seq x y z
N MET A 1 11.08 6.53 -42.38
CA MET A 1 12.12 6.34 -43.42
C MET A 1 13.49 6.37 -42.73
N LYS A 2 14.35 5.41 -43.06
CA LYS A 2 15.66 5.14 -42.41
C LYS A 2 16.67 6.29 -42.61
N LYS A 3 17.47 6.60 -41.57
CA LYS A 3 18.96 6.63 -41.55
C LYS A 3 19.46 7.37 -40.30
N GLY A 4 20.54 6.88 -39.69
CA GLY A 4 21.36 7.68 -38.78
C GLY A 4 21.84 7.05 -37.48
N PHE A 5 22.18 5.75 -37.42
CA PHE A 5 23.15 5.22 -36.44
C PHE A 5 23.86 4.02 -37.08
N ARG A 6 24.98 4.29 -37.73
CA ARG A 6 25.96 3.28 -38.11
C ARG A 6 27.32 3.93 -38.04
N GLU A 7 27.97 3.80 -36.90
CA GLU A 7 29.42 3.85 -36.83
C GLU A 7 29.91 2.86 -35.76
N LYS A 8 30.61 1.85 -36.29
CA LYS A 8 31.57 0.93 -35.66
C LYS A 8 31.18 0.21 -34.37
N ASP A 9 30.51 -0.93 -34.56
CA ASP A 9 30.80 -2.15 -33.80
C ASP A 9 31.13 -3.26 -34.81
N SER A 10 32.42 -3.35 -35.14
CA SER A 10 32.99 -4.47 -35.90
C SER A 10 34.00 -5.18 -35.00
N MET A 11 33.50 -6.08 -34.16
CA MET A 11 34.15 -7.29 -33.63
C MET A 11 33.33 -7.80 -32.45
N ASP A 12 32.28 -8.57 -32.72
CA ASP A 12 31.99 -9.80 -31.97
C ASP A 12 30.83 -10.56 -32.63
N LYS A 13 31.13 -11.23 -33.74
CA LYS A 13 30.23 -12.23 -34.34
C LYS A 13 30.99 -13.55 -34.32
N GLY A 14 31.01 -14.19 -33.15
CA GLY A 14 31.75 -15.45 -33.03
C GLY A 14 31.92 -16.05 -31.64
N ALA A 15 31.34 -15.49 -30.57
CA ALA A 15 31.31 -16.18 -29.29
C ALA A 15 29.97 -16.92 -29.15
N GLY A 16 30.01 -18.25 -29.28
CA GLY A 16 28.94 -19.09 -28.73
C GLY A 16 28.70 -18.70 -27.27
N LEU A 17 27.48 -18.94 -26.76
CA LEU A 17 27.20 -18.84 -25.33
C LEU A 17 28.15 -19.79 -24.56
N ILE A 18 29.35 -19.31 -24.24
CA ILE A 18 30.14 -19.87 -23.17
C ILE A 18 29.34 -19.51 -21.93
N LEU A 19 28.79 -20.52 -21.27
CA LEU A 19 28.20 -20.39 -19.94
C LEU A 19 29.34 -19.91 -19.01
N GLU A 20 29.55 -18.60 -18.96
CA GLU A 20 30.43 -17.98 -17.99
C GLU A 20 29.93 -18.36 -16.60
N GLY A 21 30.85 -18.61 -15.65
CA GLY A 21 30.48 -18.92 -14.27
C GLY A 21 29.53 -17.87 -13.68
N PRO A 22 28.73 -18.23 -12.66
CA PRO A 22 27.64 -17.39 -12.15
C PRO A 22 28.11 -15.97 -11.77
N GLU A 23 29.30 -15.82 -11.20
CA GLU A 23 29.88 -14.51 -10.87
C GLU A 23 30.10 -13.60 -12.08
N LYS A 24 30.63 -14.14 -13.18
CA LYS A 24 30.88 -13.39 -14.42
C LYS A 24 29.57 -13.00 -15.08
N TYR A 25 28.60 -13.91 -15.11
CA TYR A 25 27.26 -13.63 -15.63
C TYR A 25 26.53 -12.56 -14.79
N LEU A 26 26.59 -12.64 -13.45
CA LEU A 26 26.03 -11.62 -12.56
C LEU A 26 26.74 -10.27 -12.73
N SER A 27 28.07 -10.25 -12.87
CA SER A 27 28.84 -9.03 -13.15
C SER A 27 28.43 -8.40 -14.48
N PHE A 28 28.22 -9.22 -15.52
CA PHE A 28 27.73 -8.77 -16.82
C PHE A 28 26.32 -8.17 -16.72
N LEU A 29 25.39 -8.84 -16.04
CA LEU A 29 24.04 -8.31 -15.80
C LEU A 29 24.08 -7.00 -14.99
N TYR A 30 24.89 -6.95 -13.93
CA TYR A 30 25.05 -5.77 -13.10
C TYR A 30 25.59 -4.57 -13.89
N LYS A 31 26.53 -4.78 -14.82
CA LYS A 31 27.05 -3.72 -15.69
C LYS A 31 25.99 -3.16 -16.64
N LYS A 32 24.98 -3.94 -17.03
CA LYS A 32 23.87 -3.49 -17.89
C LYS A 32 22.84 -2.62 -17.16
N ILE A 33 22.77 -2.68 -15.83
CA ILE A 33 21.78 -1.90 -15.06
C ILE A 33 22.24 -0.43 -15.00
N PRO A 34 21.42 0.53 -15.46
CA PRO A 34 21.76 1.95 -15.40
C PRO A 34 21.99 2.47 -13.97
N ARG A 35 22.87 3.47 -13.82
CA ARG A 35 23.20 4.06 -12.50
C ARG A 35 21.97 4.60 -11.75
N HIS A 36 21.04 5.25 -12.44
CA HIS A 36 19.83 5.81 -11.83
C HIS A 36 18.90 4.70 -11.28
N ILE A 37 18.84 3.53 -11.92
CA ILE A 37 18.10 2.37 -11.41
C ILE A 37 18.76 1.82 -10.14
N LYS A 38 20.09 1.67 -10.15
CA LYS A 38 20.85 1.24 -8.96
C LYS A 38 20.65 2.20 -7.79
N LEU A 39 20.73 3.50 -8.06
CA LEU A 39 20.49 4.54 -7.06
C LEU A 39 19.08 4.45 -6.49
N THR A 40 18.06 4.32 -7.34
CA THR A 40 16.67 4.19 -6.87
C THR A 40 16.44 2.94 -6.04
N PHE A 41 17.03 1.81 -6.43
CA PHE A 41 16.93 0.58 -5.64
C PHE A 41 17.56 0.76 -4.25
N VAL A 42 18.80 1.24 -4.20
CA VAL A 42 19.52 1.46 -2.94
C VAL A 42 18.82 2.51 -2.08
N ALA A 43 18.34 3.61 -2.69
CA ALA A 43 17.60 4.64 -1.98
C ALA A 43 16.29 4.10 -1.41
N GLY A 44 15.53 3.31 -2.17
CA GLY A 44 14.29 2.69 -1.69
C GLY A 44 14.56 1.79 -0.49
N PHE A 45 15.58 0.94 -0.59
CA PHE A 45 15.93 0.02 0.48
C PHE A 45 16.39 0.77 1.74
N LEU A 46 17.34 1.71 1.61
CA LEU A 46 17.90 2.42 2.76
C LEU A 46 16.92 3.41 3.40
N LEU A 47 16.13 4.14 2.60
CA LEU A 47 15.12 5.06 3.15
C LEU A 47 13.96 4.29 3.78
N GLY A 48 13.54 3.18 3.18
CA GLY A 48 12.52 2.32 3.76
C GLY A 48 13.01 1.67 5.06
N LEU A 49 14.26 1.19 5.10
CA LEU A 49 14.87 0.69 6.32
C LEU A 49 14.93 1.80 7.39
N ALA A 50 15.40 2.99 7.05
CA ALA A 50 15.44 4.12 7.99
C ALA A 50 14.05 4.50 8.51
N ALA A 51 13.01 4.39 7.69
CA ALA A 51 11.65 4.75 8.10
C ALA A 51 10.96 3.68 8.96
N HIS A 52 11.25 2.39 8.71
CA HIS A 52 10.47 1.27 9.23
C HIS A 52 11.25 0.29 10.11
N PHE A 53 12.55 0.51 10.35
CA PHE A 53 13.39 -0.38 11.16
C PHE A 53 12.77 -0.72 12.52
N TYR A 54 12.11 0.25 13.16
CA TYR A 54 11.38 0.05 14.41
C TYR A 54 10.45 -1.18 14.32
N ALA A 55 9.55 -1.18 13.33
CA ALA A 55 8.58 -2.26 13.13
C ALA A 55 9.21 -3.59 12.72
N PHE A 56 10.37 -3.57 12.06
CA PHE A 56 11.08 -4.80 11.68
C PHE A 56 11.87 -5.41 12.84
N SER A 57 12.24 -4.60 13.82
CA SER A 57 12.99 -5.03 15.01
C SER A 57 12.12 -5.56 16.14
N ARG A 58 10.80 -5.35 16.08
CA ARG A 58 9.85 -5.70 17.15
C ARG A 58 8.63 -6.41 16.59
N LYS A 59 8.00 -7.27 17.40
CA LYS A 59 6.72 -7.87 17.07
C LYS A 59 5.62 -6.92 17.51
N LEU A 60 5.01 -6.23 16.55
CA LEU A 60 3.92 -5.26 16.75
C LEU A 60 2.65 -5.82 16.09
N PRO A 61 2.02 -6.86 16.67
CA PRO A 61 0.96 -7.55 15.98
C PRO A 61 -0.34 -6.75 16.06
N ASN A 62 -1.05 -6.69 14.94
CA ASN A 62 -2.46 -6.29 14.93
C ASN A 62 -3.36 -7.54 15.04
N HIS A 63 -4.69 -7.34 15.01
CA HIS A 63 -5.66 -8.41 15.20
C HIS A 63 -5.52 -9.53 14.14
N ASP A 64 -5.26 -9.18 12.88
CA ASP A 64 -5.05 -10.16 11.83
C ASP A 64 -3.72 -10.92 12.01
N ASP A 65 -2.64 -10.22 12.38
CA ASP A 65 -1.32 -10.81 12.65
C ASP A 65 -1.36 -11.75 13.86
N ILE A 66 -2.15 -11.42 14.91
CA ILE A 66 -2.40 -12.31 16.04
C ILE A 66 -3.08 -13.61 15.55
N GLY A 67 -4.11 -13.49 14.71
CA GLY A 67 -4.85 -14.65 14.17
C GLY A 67 -4.01 -15.54 13.23
N HIS A 68 -3.06 -14.94 12.51
CA HIS A 68 -2.23 -15.61 11.50
C HIS A 68 -0.76 -15.75 11.91
N LEU A 69 -0.46 -15.69 13.22
CA LEU A 69 0.92 -15.72 13.73
C LEU A 69 1.70 -16.96 13.24
N PHE A 70 1.00 -18.09 13.10
CA PHE A 70 1.52 -19.40 12.72
C PHE A 70 0.80 -19.99 11.49
N GLY A 71 0.31 -19.15 10.57
CA GLY A 71 -0.44 -19.62 9.40
C GLY A 71 -0.29 -18.73 8.17
N SER A 72 -0.19 -19.37 7.01
CA SER A 72 -0.05 -18.73 5.70
C SER A 72 -1.24 -18.98 4.76
N ASP A 73 -2.28 -19.69 5.21
CA ASP A 73 -3.40 -20.16 4.41
C ASP A 73 -4.63 -19.22 4.44
N TYR A 74 -4.44 -17.93 4.11
CA TYR A 74 -5.52 -16.94 4.11
C TYR A 74 -5.77 -16.28 2.74
N GLY A 75 -6.97 -15.69 2.59
CA GLY A 75 -7.30 -14.77 1.49
C GLY A 75 -8.07 -15.35 0.30
N ALA A 76 -8.11 -16.67 0.12
CA ALA A 76 -8.82 -17.27 -1.01
C ALA A 76 -10.32 -16.90 -1.05
N ALA A 77 -10.99 -16.93 0.11
CA ALA A 77 -12.40 -16.60 0.26
C ALA A 77 -12.73 -15.11 -0.04
N SER A 78 -11.72 -14.22 0.00
CA SER A 78 -11.85 -12.79 -0.35
C SER A 78 -11.32 -12.48 -1.77
N GLY A 79 -11.28 -13.49 -2.65
CA GLY A 79 -10.82 -13.35 -4.03
C GLY A 79 -9.30 -13.24 -4.19
N ARG A 80 -8.53 -13.43 -3.10
CA ARG A 80 -7.06 -13.35 -3.08
C ARG A 80 -6.42 -14.73 -3.12
N TRP A 81 -6.77 -15.53 -4.14
CA TRP A 81 -6.35 -16.94 -4.23
C TRP A 81 -4.85 -17.15 -4.41
N PHE A 82 -4.09 -16.13 -4.87
CA PHE A 82 -2.65 -16.23 -5.05
C PHE A 82 -1.86 -15.80 -3.81
N LEU A 83 -2.52 -15.15 -2.84
CA LEU A 83 -1.90 -14.61 -1.63
C LEU A 83 -1.19 -15.69 -0.80
N ALA A 84 -1.89 -16.76 -0.45
CA ALA A 84 -1.33 -17.87 0.34
C ALA A 84 -0.09 -18.50 -0.31
N ALA A 85 -0.03 -18.56 -1.64
CA ALA A 85 1.15 -19.09 -2.34
C ALA A 85 2.37 -18.19 -2.20
N VAL A 86 2.17 -16.87 -2.08
CA VAL A 86 3.25 -15.90 -1.87
C VAL A 86 3.69 -15.89 -0.41
N LEU A 87 2.77 -15.95 0.55
CA LEU A 87 3.10 -15.98 1.97
C LEU A 87 4.00 -17.16 2.32
N LYS A 88 3.75 -18.34 1.74
CA LYS A 88 4.61 -19.52 1.93
C LYS A 88 6.08 -19.34 1.53
N LEU A 89 6.42 -18.26 0.82
CA LEU A 89 7.81 -17.94 0.47
C LEU A 89 8.59 -17.32 1.63
N ASP A 90 7.92 -16.65 2.58
CA ASP A 90 8.54 -16.10 3.78
C ASP A 90 8.52 -17.08 4.97
N GLY A 91 7.63 -18.08 4.93
CA GLY A 91 7.46 -19.13 5.92
C GLY A 91 6.00 -19.26 6.37
N ASP A 92 5.78 -20.00 7.46
CA ASP A 92 4.46 -20.10 8.11
C ASP A 92 4.38 -19.23 9.37
N PHE A 93 5.37 -18.37 9.59
CA PHE A 93 5.52 -17.57 10.81
C PHE A 93 5.58 -16.10 10.46
N SER A 94 4.75 -15.29 11.12
CA SER A 94 4.81 -13.85 10.97
C SER A 94 6.04 -13.27 11.68
N THR A 95 7.16 -13.23 10.93
CA THR A 95 8.49 -12.80 11.40
C THR A 95 8.84 -11.39 10.89
N PRO A 96 8.79 -10.35 11.75
CA PRO A 96 8.88 -8.96 11.30
C PRO A 96 10.16 -8.62 10.53
N TRP A 97 11.29 -9.20 10.94
CA TRP A 97 12.58 -8.90 10.31
C TRP A 97 12.67 -9.43 8.87
N LEU A 98 12.38 -10.73 8.66
CA LEU A 98 12.47 -11.34 7.34
C LEU A 98 11.43 -10.74 6.39
N ILE A 99 10.17 -10.64 6.83
CA ILE A 99 9.08 -10.05 6.06
C ILE A 99 9.38 -8.59 5.74
N GLY A 100 9.93 -7.84 6.70
CA GLY A 100 10.37 -6.45 6.48
C GLY A 100 11.45 -6.32 5.40
N ILE A 101 12.47 -7.18 5.41
CA ILE A 101 13.52 -7.16 4.38
C ILE A 101 12.95 -7.52 2.99
N LEU A 102 12.09 -8.53 2.90
CA LEU A 102 11.42 -8.92 1.64
C LEU A 102 10.53 -7.77 1.12
N SER A 103 9.76 -7.14 2.02
CA SER A 103 8.96 -5.95 1.75
C SER A 103 9.78 -4.83 1.12
N LEU A 104 10.94 -4.50 1.70
CA LEU A 104 11.83 -3.45 1.19
C LEU A 104 12.42 -3.79 -0.17
N ILE A 105 12.75 -5.06 -0.44
CA ILE A 105 13.21 -5.49 -1.75
C ILE A 105 12.11 -5.26 -2.80
N MET A 106 10.87 -5.67 -2.52
CA MET A 106 9.75 -5.52 -3.44
C MET A 106 9.37 -4.05 -3.68
N LEU A 107 9.34 -3.23 -2.62
CA LEU A 107 9.17 -1.78 -2.73
C LEU A 107 10.26 -1.13 -3.58
N SER A 108 11.52 -1.52 -3.39
CA SER A 108 12.66 -0.98 -4.14
C SER A 108 12.59 -1.35 -5.62
N LEU A 109 12.13 -2.57 -5.94
CA LEU A 109 11.85 -2.99 -7.33
C LEU A 109 10.70 -2.18 -7.92
N ALA A 110 9.61 -1.98 -7.18
CA ALA A 110 8.49 -1.14 -7.60
C ALA A 110 8.96 0.28 -7.95
N CYS A 111 9.81 0.89 -7.10
CA CYS A 111 10.42 2.20 -7.37
C CYS A 111 11.19 2.22 -8.70
N CYS A 112 11.98 1.18 -8.97
CA CYS A 112 12.75 1.05 -10.22
C CYS A 112 11.85 1.00 -11.46
N PHE A 113 10.74 0.26 -11.40
CA PHE A 113 9.77 0.22 -12.49
C PHE A 113 9.06 1.56 -12.68
N VAL A 114 8.67 2.23 -11.59
CA VAL A 114 8.02 3.55 -11.64
C VAL A 114 8.91 4.59 -12.32
N ILE A 115 10.17 4.73 -11.89
CA ILE A 115 11.08 5.72 -12.52
C ILE A 115 11.35 5.37 -14.00
N SER A 116 11.33 4.10 -14.36
CA SER A 116 11.53 3.63 -15.74
C SER A 116 10.34 4.00 -16.62
N VAL A 117 9.10 3.78 -16.14
CA VAL A 117 7.86 4.10 -16.86
C VAL A 117 7.67 5.61 -16.99
N LEU A 118 7.87 6.34 -15.89
CA LEU A 118 7.71 7.81 -15.85
C LEU A 118 8.90 8.56 -16.44
N GLY A 119 10.00 7.87 -16.75
CA GLY A 119 11.21 8.45 -17.34
C GLY A 119 11.95 9.41 -16.42
N ILE A 120 11.94 9.16 -15.12
CA ILE A 120 12.67 9.93 -14.10
C ILE A 120 14.12 9.47 -14.11
N ARG A 121 15.05 10.40 -14.40
CA ARG A 121 16.49 10.06 -14.54
C ARG A 121 17.41 10.92 -13.69
N SER A 122 16.92 12.03 -13.13
CA SER A 122 17.74 12.88 -12.27
C SER A 122 18.02 12.16 -10.94
N PRO A 123 19.25 12.19 -10.40
CA PRO A 123 19.56 11.51 -9.14
C PRO A 123 18.65 11.93 -7.98
N LEU A 124 18.38 13.23 -7.84
CA LEU A 124 17.45 13.74 -6.83
C LEU A 124 16.01 13.24 -7.05
N GLY A 125 15.53 13.24 -8.30
CA GLY A 125 14.22 12.70 -8.64
C GLY A 125 14.12 11.21 -8.31
N CYS A 126 15.16 10.43 -8.60
CA CYS A 126 15.27 9.02 -8.28
C CYS A 126 15.18 8.75 -6.77
N VAL A 127 15.90 9.53 -5.94
CA VAL A 127 15.89 9.40 -4.48
C VAL A 127 14.56 9.84 -3.88
N LEU A 128 14.00 10.96 -4.33
CA LEU A 128 12.70 11.45 -3.84
C LEU A 128 11.53 10.56 -4.28
N THR A 129 11.58 9.97 -5.48
CA THR A 129 10.61 8.97 -5.91
C THR A 129 10.67 7.73 -5.02
N ALA A 130 11.88 7.25 -4.72
CA ALA A 130 12.05 6.14 -3.79
C ALA A 130 11.51 6.50 -2.40
N GLY A 131 11.92 7.65 -1.85
CA GLY A 131 11.48 8.15 -0.55
C GLY A 131 9.96 8.22 -0.44
N VAL A 132 9.28 8.89 -1.39
CA VAL A 132 7.82 9.04 -1.30
C VAL A 132 7.08 7.72 -1.43
N MET A 133 7.60 6.77 -2.23
CA MET A 133 6.98 5.46 -2.39
C MET A 133 7.13 4.59 -1.14
N VAL A 134 8.29 4.61 -0.49
CA VAL A 134 8.53 3.78 0.71
C VAL A 134 7.97 4.40 1.98
N THR A 135 7.89 5.73 2.10
CA THR A 135 7.36 6.37 3.30
C THR A 135 5.89 6.76 3.18
N PHE A 136 5.20 6.48 2.07
CA PHE A 136 3.80 6.90 1.94
C PHE A 136 2.93 6.30 3.07
N PRO A 137 1.96 7.01 3.67
CA PRO A 137 1.23 6.52 4.85
C PRO A 137 0.56 5.14 4.67
N SER A 138 0.16 4.78 3.45
CA SER A 138 -0.39 3.44 3.20
C SER A 138 0.64 2.32 3.36
N VAL A 139 1.94 2.59 3.18
CA VAL A 139 3.03 1.64 3.45
C VAL A 139 3.08 1.34 4.94
N THR A 140 3.01 2.36 5.79
CA THR A 140 2.92 2.20 7.24
C THR A 140 1.71 1.35 7.61
N ALA A 141 0.54 1.68 7.06
CA ALA A 141 -0.69 0.91 7.28
C ALA A 141 -0.52 -0.55 6.85
N THR A 142 0.11 -0.83 5.71
CA THR A 142 0.44 -2.22 5.29
C THR A 142 1.40 -2.90 6.25
N ILE A 143 2.43 -2.21 6.75
CA ILE A 143 3.40 -2.75 7.71
C ILE A 143 2.75 -3.08 9.07
N CYS A 144 1.68 -2.38 9.47
CA CYS A 144 0.89 -2.76 10.64
C CYS A 144 0.25 -4.16 10.50
N TYR A 145 0.01 -4.63 9.27
CA TYR A 145 -0.38 -6.01 8.94
C TYR A 145 0.85 -6.84 8.57
N MET A 146 1.85 -6.89 9.47
CA MET A 146 3.19 -7.41 9.18
C MET A 146 3.17 -8.80 8.54
N PHE A 147 2.31 -9.72 8.99
CA PHE A 147 2.20 -11.09 8.45
C PHE A 147 1.94 -11.22 6.94
N SER A 148 1.50 -10.13 6.28
CA SER A 148 1.16 -10.13 4.85
C SER A 148 1.84 -9.02 4.05
N ALA A 149 2.72 -8.26 4.70
CA ALA A 149 3.25 -7.02 4.16
C ALA A 149 4.09 -7.25 2.89
N ASP A 150 4.98 -8.25 2.90
CA ASP A 150 5.85 -8.56 1.75
C ASP A 150 5.06 -9.06 0.55
N ALA A 151 4.02 -9.87 0.76
CA ALA A 151 3.12 -10.32 -0.29
C ALA A 151 2.39 -9.13 -0.93
N TYR A 152 1.91 -8.17 -0.13
CA TYR A 152 1.30 -6.96 -0.65
C TYR A 152 2.31 -6.12 -1.43
N PHE A 153 3.54 -5.94 -0.93
CA PHE A 153 4.56 -5.21 -1.69
C PHE A 153 5.03 -5.96 -2.93
N PHE A 154 5.00 -7.29 -2.95
CA PHE A 154 5.20 -8.09 -4.15
C PHE A 154 4.08 -7.84 -5.16
N SER A 155 2.82 -7.76 -4.72
CA SER A 155 1.70 -7.35 -5.58
C SER A 155 1.89 -5.96 -6.18
N LEU A 156 2.35 -5.00 -5.37
CA LEU A 156 2.70 -3.66 -5.87
C LEU A 156 3.82 -3.72 -6.91
N ALA A 157 4.87 -4.52 -6.67
CA ALA A 157 5.96 -4.71 -7.62
C ALA A 157 5.47 -5.34 -8.94
N LEU A 158 4.56 -6.31 -8.88
CA LEU A 158 3.89 -6.91 -10.06
C LEU A 158 3.08 -5.87 -10.83
N SER A 159 2.31 -5.02 -10.15
CA SER A 159 1.54 -3.93 -10.77
C SER A 159 2.46 -2.93 -11.49
N CYS A 160 3.55 -2.49 -10.85
CA CYS A 160 4.54 -1.61 -11.47
C CYS A 160 5.28 -2.30 -12.63
N PHE A 161 5.62 -3.58 -12.48
CA PHE A 161 6.21 -4.39 -13.55
C PHE A 161 5.28 -4.54 -14.74
N ALA A 162 3.97 -4.70 -14.52
CA ALA A 162 3.00 -4.80 -15.59
C ALA A 162 2.99 -3.55 -16.47
N ALA A 163 2.96 -2.37 -15.86
CA ALA A 163 3.08 -1.10 -16.58
C ALA A 163 4.41 -1.01 -17.34
N TYR A 164 5.54 -1.33 -16.68
CA TYR A 164 6.86 -1.35 -17.31
C TYR A 164 6.94 -2.29 -18.52
N SER A 165 6.43 -3.51 -18.37
CA SER A 165 6.40 -4.52 -19.43
C SER A 165 5.57 -4.06 -20.62
N ALA A 166 4.36 -3.55 -20.38
CA ALA A 166 3.43 -3.11 -21.41
C ALA A 166 4.01 -2.00 -22.32
N VAL A 167 4.86 -1.14 -21.77
CA VAL A 167 5.49 -0.03 -22.48
C VAL A 167 6.88 -0.35 -23.05
N SER A 168 7.59 -1.33 -22.48
CA SER A 168 9.01 -1.58 -22.81
C SER A 168 9.21 -2.74 -23.79
N PHE A 169 8.32 -3.75 -23.79
CA PHE A 169 8.51 -4.96 -24.58
C PHE A 169 7.54 -5.06 -25.77
N ARG A 170 8.00 -5.61 -26.90
CA ARG A 170 7.19 -5.78 -28.13
C ARG A 170 5.88 -6.54 -27.87
N TYR A 171 5.97 -7.65 -27.14
CA TYR A 171 4.83 -8.47 -26.71
C TYR A 171 4.52 -8.28 -25.22
N GLY A 172 4.90 -7.13 -24.65
CA GLY A 172 4.83 -6.86 -23.21
C GLY A 172 3.43 -6.90 -22.60
N PHE A 173 2.38 -6.88 -23.42
CA PHE A 173 1.00 -7.02 -22.97
C PHE A 173 0.71 -8.40 -22.38
N ILE A 174 1.42 -9.46 -22.79
CA ILE A 174 1.24 -10.83 -22.25
C ILE A 174 1.75 -10.89 -20.80
N PRO A 175 3.04 -10.63 -20.52
CA PRO A 175 3.53 -10.57 -19.14
C PRO A 175 2.84 -9.48 -18.31
N ALA A 176 2.38 -8.37 -18.90
CA ALA A 176 1.61 -7.37 -18.17
C ALA A 176 0.25 -7.90 -17.71
N LEU A 177 -0.51 -8.59 -18.58
CA LEU A 177 -1.79 -9.18 -18.20
C LEU A 177 -1.61 -10.19 -17.06
N ILE A 178 -0.63 -11.08 -17.18
CA ILE A 178 -0.33 -12.07 -16.14
C ILE A 178 0.02 -11.37 -14.82
N ALA A 179 0.89 -10.35 -14.87
CA ALA A 179 1.29 -9.62 -13.67
C ALA A 179 0.14 -8.84 -13.02
N ILE A 180 -0.79 -8.25 -13.79
CA ILE A 180 -1.99 -7.59 -13.25
C ILE A 180 -2.90 -8.60 -12.57
N VAL A 181 -3.15 -9.75 -13.21
CA VAL A 181 -4.00 -10.80 -12.62
C VAL A 181 -3.39 -11.30 -11.31
N LEU A 182 -2.10 -11.67 -11.31
CA LEU A 182 -1.41 -12.12 -10.10
C LEU A 182 -1.38 -11.05 -9.01
N SER A 183 -1.17 -9.78 -9.36
CA SER A 183 -1.23 -8.66 -8.42
C SER A 183 -2.62 -8.56 -7.78
N MET A 184 -3.69 -8.56 -8.57
CA MET A 184 -5.06 -8.47 -8.04
C MET A 184 -5.46 -9.70 -7.22
N SER A 185 -4.95 -10.88 -7.57
CA SER A 185 -5.12 -12.12 -6.81
C SER A 185 -4.35 -12.18 -5.49
N ILE A 186 -3.56 -11.14 -5.18
CA ILE A 186 -2.94 -10.91 -3.87
C ILE A 186 -3.62 -9.71 -3.20
N TYR A 187 -3.69 -8.58 -3.90
CA TYR A 187 -4.27 -7.34 -3.40
C TYR A 187 -4.81 -6.45 -4.52
N GLN A 188 -6.12 -6.28 -4.55
CA GLN A 188 -6.88 -5.69 -5.65
C GLN A 188 -6.60 -4.18 -5.83
N SER A 189 -6.29 -3.46 -4.77
CA SER A 189 -6.15 -1.99 -4.82
C SER A 189 -4.98 -1.51 -5.68
N TYR A 190 -3.98 -2.35 -5.95
CA TYR A 190 -2.86 -2.00 -6.82
C TYR A 190 -3.20 -1.98 -8.32
N PHE A 191 -4.42 -2.37 -8.73
CA PHE A 191 -4.88 -2.20 -10.12
C PHE A 191 -4.80 -0.73 -10.58
N GLY A 192 -5.16 0.21 -9.70
CA GLY A 192 -5.05 1.65 -9.95
C GLY A 192 -3.61 2.12 -10.22
N VAL A 193 -2.63 1.44 -9.62
CA VAL A 193 -1.19 1.75 -9.81
C VAL A 193 -0.76 1.50 -11.24
N THR A 194 -1.11 0.34 -11.80
CA THR A 194 -0.85 0.06 -13.22
C THR A 194 -1.52 1.09 -14.11
N ALA A 195 -2.79 1.41 -13.84
CA ALA A 195 -3.58 2.33 -14.66
C ALA A 195 -2.95 3.73 -14.70
N PHE A 196 -2.61 4.33 -13.55
CA PHE A 196 -2.01 5.67 -13.56
C PHE A 196 -0.62 5.66 -14.18
N LEU A 197 0.18 4.60 -14.03
CA LEU A 197 1.51 4.52 -14.65
C LEU A 197 1.42 4.49 -16.18
N LEU A 198 0.45 3.76 -16.74
CA LEU A 198 0.19 3.73 -18.19
C LEU A 198 -0.29 5.10 -18.71
N LEU A 199 -1.15 5.79 -17.96
CA LEU A 199 -1.53 7.18 -18.30
C LEU A 199 -0.32 8.12 -18.21
N GLY A 200 0.50 8.00 -17.17
CA GLY A 200 1.72 8.77 -16.98
C GLY A 200 2.69 8.60 -18.14
N PHE A 201 2.89 7.37 -18.60
CA PHE A 201 3.71 7.08 -19.78
C PHE A 201 3.24 7.87 -21.02
N MET A 202 1.92 7.93 -21.26
CA MET A 202 1.35 8.68 -22.37
C MET A 202 1.52 10.20 -22.20
N ILE A 203 1.17 10.74 -21.04
CA ILE A 203 1.31 12.17 -20.72
C ILE A 203 2.75 12.63 -20.93
N PHE A 204 3.68 11.91 -20.29
CA PHE A 204 5.09 12.25 -20.35
C PHE A 204 5.72 11.94 -21.71
N GLY A 205 5.18 10.98 -22.47
CA GLY A 205 5.58 10.74 -23.85
C GLY A 205 5.25 11.92 -24.78
N ILE A 206 4.07 12.55 -24.61
CA ILE A 206 3.70 13.77 -25.32
C ILE A 206 4.61 14.93 -24.90
N LEU A 207 4.79 15.15 -23.59
CA LEU A 207 5.68 16.20 -23.07
C LEU A 207 7.11 16.01 -23.59
N ASP A 208 7.62 14.78 -23.62
CA ASP A 208 8.95 14.48 -24.14
C ASP A 208 9.05 14.64 -25.66
N GLY A 209 7.94 14.44 -26.38
CA GLY A 209 7.89 14.44 -27.85
C GLY A 209 8.23 13.11 -28.47
N ARG A 210 8.16 12.08 -27.65
CA ARG A 210 8.36 10.69 -28.04
C ARG A 210 7.10 10.10 -28.65
N LEU A 211 5.93 10.69 -28.37
CA LEU A 211 4.63 10.23 -28.85
C LEU A 211 3.89 11.35 -29.57
N SER A 212 3.37 11.04 -30.76
CA SER A 212 2.39 11.84 -31.47
C SER A 212 0.97 11.59 -30.94
N VAL A 213 0.03 12.50 -31.22
CA VAL A 213 -1.40 12.34 -30.84
C VAL A 213 -1.96 11.01 -31.34
N LYS A 214 -1.63 10.60 -32.58
CA LYS A 214 -2.09 9.34 -33.16
C LYS A 214 -1.56 8.11 -32.41
N GLU A 215 -0.31 8.15 -31.98
CA GLU A 215 0.29 7.06 -31.21
C GLU A 215 -0.33 6.96 -29.82
N VAL A 216 -0.61 8.09 -29.17
CA VAL A 216 -1.27 8.11 -27.87
C VAL A 216 -2.67 7.52 -27.95
N TRP A 217 -3.46 7.82 -28.99
CA TRP A 217 -4.77 7.17 -29.17
C TRP A 217 -4.67 5.65 -29.31
N ARG A 218 -3.71 5.16 -30.11
CA ARG A 218 -3.47 3.70 -30.25
C ARG A 218 -3.04 3.07 -28.93
N LEU A 219 -2.15 3.72 -28.19
CA LEU A 219 -1.69 3.27 -26.89
C LEU A 219 -2.83 3.29 -25.86
N GLY A 220 -3.68 4.32 -25.88
CA GLY A 220 -4.86 4.43 -25.03
C GLY A 220 -5.81 3.25 -25.23
N ILE A 221 -6.12 2.89 -26.48
CA ILE A 221 -6.94 1.71 -26.79
C ILE A 221 -6.23 0.43 -26.33
N LYS A 222 -4.93 0.27 -26.63
CA LYS A 222 -4.16 -0.91 -26.23
C LYS A 222 -4.13 -1.09 -24.71
N PHE A 223 -3.89 -0.02 -23.96
CA PHE A 223 -3.84 -0.04 -22.50
C PHE A 223 -5.22 -0.25 -21.89
N PHE A 224 -6.27 0.36 -22.47
CA PHE A 224 -7.65 0.10 -22.06
C PHE A 224 -8.01 -1.38 -22.24
N LEU A 225 -7.72 -1.97 -23.40
CA LEU A 225 -7.98 -3.39 -23.66
C LEU A 225 -7.14 -4.31 -22.75
N LEU A 226 -5.90 -3.92 -22.42
CA LEU A 226 -5.07 -4.65 -21.47
C LEU A 226 -5.69 -4.63 -20.06
N LEU A 227 -6.09 -3.46 -19.56
CA LEU A 227 -6.70 -3.31 -18.24
C LEU A 227 -8.05 -4.04 -18.16
N LEU A 228 -8.90 -3.89 -19.18
CA LEU A 228 -10.18 -4.59 -19.28
C LEU A 228 -9.98 -6.11 -19.36
N GLY A 229 -9.09 -6.58 -20.23
CA GLY A 229 -8.78 -8.00 -20.36
C GLY A 229 -8.22 -8.61 -19.08
N SER A 230 -7.39 -7.87 -18.35
CA SER A 230 -6.83 -8.32 -17.07
C SER A 230 -7.89 -8.36 -15.97
N MET A 231 -8.79 -7.37 -15.91
CA MET A 231 -9.92 -7.36 -14.97
C MET A 231 -10.85 -8.56 -15.21
N LEU A 232 -11.23 -8.81 -16.47
CA LEU A 232 -12.07 -9.95 -16.83
C LEU A 232 -11.37 -11.29 -16.54
N ALA A 233 -10.08 -11.40 -16.82
CA ALA A 233 -9.29 -12.58 -16.48
C ALA A 233 -9.22 -12.79 -14.96
N TYR A 234 -8.98 -11.73 -14.18
CA TYR A 234 -9.00 -11.79 -12.72
C TYR A 234 -10.35 -12.28 -12.19
N LEU A 235 -11.46 -11.68 -12.61
CA LEU A 235 -12.81 -12.09 -12.19
C LEU A 235 -13.10 -13.55 -12.57
N LEU A 236 -12.63 -14.00 -13.73
CA LEU A 236 -12.70 -15.40 -14.12
C LEU A 236 -11.89 -16.28 -13.15
N THR A 237 -10.65 -15.92 -12.84
CA THR A 237 -9.82 -16.71 -11.90
C THR A 237 -10.43 -16.77 -10.51
N VAL A 238 -11.02 -15.68 -10.01
CA VAL A 238 -11.75 -15.66 -8.73
C VAL A 238 -12.89 -16.65 -8.77
N LYS A 239 -13.77 -16.55 -9.79
CA LYS A 239 -14.90 -17.48 -9.98
C LYS A 239 -14.46 -18.95 -10.08
N LEU A 240 -13.28 -19.23 -10.64
CA LEU A 240 -12.72 -20.58 -10.71
C LEU A 240 -12.19 -21.05 -9.35
N SER A 241 -11.51 -20.18 -8.61
CA SER A 241 -10.92 -20.48 -7.31
C SER A 241 -11.96 -20.66 -6.20
N THR A 242 -13.10 -19.96 -6.29
CA THR A 242 -14.17 -19.97 -5.28
C THR A 242 -15.35 -20.86 -5.67
N ARG A 243 -15.15 -21.85 -6.55
CA ARG A 243 -16.24 -22.75 -6.97
C ARG A 243 -16.81 -23.60 -5.84
N GLN A 244 -16.00 -23.90 -4.84
CA GLN A 244 -16.33 -24.80 -3.73
C GLN A 244 -16.57 -24.05 -2.41
N THR A 245 -16.26 -22.75 -2.37
CA THR A 245 -16.36 -21.87 -1.21
C THR A 245 -16.96 -20.56 -1.70
N GLU A 246 -18.13 -20.17 -1.22
CA GLU A 246 -18.73 -18.88 -1.60
C GLU A 246 -17.77 -17.72 -1.25
N LEU A 247 -17.82 -16.64 -2.03
CA LEU A 247 -17.05 -15.44 -1.68
C LEU A 247 -17.63 -14.88 -0.39
N VAL A 248 -16.75 -14.63 0.57
CA VAL A 248 -17.11 -13.85 1.75
C VAL A 248 -17.28 -12.41 1.32
N ASP A 249 -18.32 -11.75 1.83
CA ASP A 249 -18.53 -10.33 1.62
C ASP A 249 -17.48 -9.52 2.39
N TYR A 250 -16.29 -9.43 1.81
CA TYR A 250 -15.13 -8.78 2.40
C TYR A 250 -14.72 -7.57 1.56
N MET A 251 -14.87 -6.37 2.13
CA MET A 251 -14.43 -5.12 1.52
C MET A 251 -14.94 -4.93 0.08
N GLY A 252 -16.19 -5.33 -0.18
CA GLY A 252 -16.92 -5.13 -1.43
C GLY A 252 -16.44 -5.99 -2.61
N ILE A 253 -15.67 -7.05 -2.35
CA ILE A 253 -15.23 -8.00 -3.39
C ILE A 253 -16.41 -8.69 -4.10
N SER A 254 -17.50 -8.95 -3.36
CA SER A 254 -18.75 -9.52 -3.86
C SER A 254 -19.41 -8.65 -4.95
N ASN A 255 -19.26 -7.33 -4.84
CA ASN A 255 -19.77 -6.32 -5.77
C ASN A 255 -18.73 -5.90 -6.83
N MET A 256 -17.57 -6.53 -6.85
CA MET A 256 -16.51 -6.17 -7.78
C MET A 256 -16.88 -6.62 -9.21
N GLY A 257 -17.03 -5.64 -10.10
CA GLY A 257 -17.44 -5.87 -11.48
C GLY A 257 -18.95 -5.67 -11.75
N THR A 258 -19.77 -5.45 -10.71
CA THR A 258 -21.16 -5.02 -10.87
C THR A 258 -21.23 -3.50 -10.81
N LEU A 259 -21.24 -2.82 -11.96
CA LEU A 259 -21.33 -1.35 -12.02
C LEU A 259 -22.78 -0.90 -12.17
N ASN A 260 -23.29 -0.12 -11.21
CA ASN A 260 -24.54 0.62 -11.39
C ASN A 260 -24.24 1.97 -12.11
N PRO A 261 -24.66 2.16 -13.38
CA PRO A 261 -24.34 3.38 -14.13
C PRO A 261 -24.86 4.66 -13.46
N ALA A 262 -25.97 4.57 -12.71
CA ALA A 262 -26.54 5.72 -12.01
C ALA A 262 -25.64 6.23 -10.87
N ARG A 263 -24.83 5.35 -10.27
CA ARG A 263 -23.90 5.70 -9.18
C ARG A 263 -22.54 6.16 -9.68
N LEU A 264 -22.20 5.90 -10.93
CA LEU A 264 -20.89 6.23 -11.49
C LEU A 264 -20.48 7.73 -11.30
N PRO A 265 -21.38 8.72 -11.49
CA PRO A 265 -21.03 10.13 -11.22
C PRO A 265 -20.63 10.38 -9.76
N GLU A 266 -21.30 9.73 -8.80
CA GLU A 266 -21.00 9.83 -7.37
C GLU A 266 -19.67 9.15 -7.04
N LEU A 267 -19.43 7.93 -7.55
CA LEU A 267 -18.16 7.22 -7.34
C LEU A 267 -16.97 7.99 -7.90
N ILE A 268 -17.13 8.60 -9.08
CA ILE A 268 -16.11 9.49 -9.66
C ILE A 268 -15.89 10.70 -8.76
N LYS A 269 -16.96 11.36 -8.28
CA LYS A 269 -16.84 12.48 -7.34
C LYS A 269 -16.09 12.07 -6.07
N ASN A 270 -16.39 10.91 -5.50
CA ASN A 270 -15.74 10.39 -4.29
C ASN A 270 -14.24 10.10 -4.54
N ALA A 271 -13.88 9.54 -5.70
CA ALA A 271 -12.49 9.31 -6.07
C ALA A 271 -11.65 10.60 -6.11
N TYR A 272 -12.24 11.73 -6.54
CA TYR A 272 -11.58 13.04 -6.51
C TYR A 272 -11.62 13.69 -5.12
N SER A 273 -12.75 13.60 -4.41
CA SER A 273 -12.88 14.13 -3.05
C SER A 273 -11.86 13.51 -2.10
N ALA A 274 -11.53 12.22 -2.27
CA ALA A 274 -10.49 11.55 -1.49
C ALA A 274 -9.13 12.26 -1.56
N TYR A 275 -8.75 12.84 -2.71
CA TYR A 275 -7.52 13.65 -2.81
C TYR A 275 -7.59 14.93 -1.98
N LYS A 276 -8.75 15.58 -1.94
CA LYS A 276 -8.97 16.73 -1.08
C LYS A 276 -8.87 16.30 0.38
N ASP A 277 -9.50 15.20 0.76
CA ASP A 277 -9.51 14.71 2.14
C ASP A 277 -8.12 14.32 2.63
N PHE A 278 -7.31 13.69 1.77
CA PHE A 278 -5.93 13.36 2.08
C PHE A 278 -5.01 14.59 2.07
N TYR A 279 -4.86 15.29 0.94
CA TYR A 279 -3.83 16.32 0.77
C TYR A 279 -4.20 17.70 1.35
N ILE A 280 -5.50 18.03 1.46
CA ILE A 280 -5.96 19.38 1.82
C ILE A 280 -6.64 19.42 3.18
N THR A 281 -7.70 18.62 3.37
CA THR A 281 -8.42 18.52 4.64
C THR A 281 -7.56 17.82 5.69
N ASN A 282 -6.75 16.85 5.25
CA ASN A 282 -5.87 16.04 6.08
C ASN A 282 -6.65 15.33 7.20
N THR A 283 -7.74 14.65 6.83
CA THR A 283 -8.69 14.04 7.78
C THR A 283 -8.02 13.07 8.76
N ASN A 284 -7.01 12.34 8.30
CA ASN A 284 -6.27 11.37 9.12
C ASN A 284 -5.00 11.97 9.78
N SER A 285 -4.82 13.30 9.72
CA SER A 285 -3.67 14.00 10.30
C SER A 285 -2.29 13.45 9.89
N VAL A 286 -2.16 12.97 8.64
CA VAL A 286 -0.96 12.26 8.15
C VAL A 286 0.21 13.18 7.78
N HIS A 287 -0.03 14.49 7.64
CA HIS A 287 1.01 15.51 7.49
C HIS A 287 0.67 16.79 8.25
N PRO A 288 1.63 17.70 8.51
CA PRO A 288 1.32 18.99 9.13
C PRO A 288 0.29 19.79 8.32
N THR A 289 -0.68 20.42 8.96
CA THR A 289 -1.79 21.14 8.29
C THR A 289 -1.33 22.22 7.30
N ILE A 290 -0.14 22.80 7.50
CA ILE A 290 0.46 23.78 6.59
C ILE A 290 0.84 23.18 5.23
N PHE A 291 1.05 21.86 5.14
CA PHE A 291 1.48 21.19 3.89
C PHE A 291 0.42 21.26 2.79
N LYS A 292 -0.85 21.50 3.11
CA LYS A 292 -1.88 21.76 2.09
C LYS A 292 -1.47 22.88 1.12
N TYR A 293 -0.83 23.93 1.62
CA TYR A 293 -0.34 25.03 0.78
C TYR A 293 0.86 24.60 -0.06
N ALA A 294 1.76 23.77 0.49
CA ALA A 294 2.91 23.22 -0.23
C ALA A 294 2.46 22.30 -1.38
N PHE A 295 1.46 21.43 -1.16
CA PHE A 295 0.89 20.60 -2.21
C PHE A 295 0.16 21.41 -3.28
N LEU A 296 -0.61 22.43 -2.89
CA LEU A 296 -1.25 23.36 -3.84
C LEU A 296 -0.20 24.11 -4.68
N LEU A 297 0.86 24.59 -4.06
CA LEU A 297 2.00 25.23 -4.76
C LEU A 297 2.65 24.25 -5.73
N CYS A 298 2.90 23.00 -5.32
CA CYS A 298 3.41 21.96 -6.23
C CYS A 298 2.48 21.75 -7.44
N GLY A 299 1.17 21.76 -7.23
CA GLY A 299 0.18 21.67 -8.31
C GLY A 299 0.28 22.85 -9.29
N VAL A 300 0.32 24.08 -8.79
CA VAL A 300 0.45 25.31 -9.60
C VAL A 300 1.77 25.31 -10.38
N PHE A 301 2.89 25.03 -9.72
CA PHE A 301 4.21 25.00 -10.37
C PHE A 301 4.36 23.84 -11.35
N SER A 302 3.74 22.70 -11.09
CA SER A 302 3.66 21.57 -12.02
C SER A 302 2.87 21.94 -13.29
N ALA A 303 1.72 22.60 -13.14
CA ALA A 303 0.93 23.07 -14.28
C ALA A 303 1.72 24.11 -15.11
N ALA A 304 2.35 25.09 -14.45
CA ALA A 304 3.19 26.09 -15.10
C ALA A 304 4.37 25.44 -15.85
N SER A 305 5.03 24.46 -15.22
CA SER A 305 6.12 23.69 -15.82
C SER A 305 5.66 22.90 -17.06
N GLY A 306 4.49 22.25 -16.98
CA GLY A 306 3.87 21.58 -18.12
C GLY A 306 3.60 22.53 -19.29
N ILE A 307 3.05 23.72 -19.02
CA ILE A 307 2.80 24.76 -20.01
C ILE A 307 4.10 25.22 -20.67
N VAL A 308 5.15 25.48 -19.89
CA VAL A 308 6.48 25.85 -20.38
C VAL A 308 7.03 24.79 -21.33
N ILE A 309 7.03 23.52 -20.90
CA ILE A 309 7.52 22.39 -21.71
C ILE A 309 6.76 22.29 -23.03
N MET A 310 5.43 22.40 -22.98
CA MET A 310 4.56 22.30 -24.15
C MET A 310 4.79 23.42 -25.17
N ARG A 311 4.89 24.67 -24.69
CA ARG A 311 5.17 25.83 -25.53
C ARG A 311 6.56 25.77 -26.15
N ARG A 312 7.58 25.44 -25.35
CA ARG A 312 8.98 25.35 -25.81
C ARG A 312 9.18 24.28 -26.86
N LYS A 313 8.53 23.12 -26.70
CA LYS A 313 8.57 22.04 -27.68
C LYS A 313 7.58 22.22 -28.84
N LYS A 314 6.96 23.40 -28.97
CA LYS A 314 6.05 23.79 -30.06
C LYS A 314 5.00 22.72 -30.36
N ARG A 315 4.35 22.22 -29.30
CA ARG A 315 3.36 21.16 -29.41
C ARG A 315 2.10 21.64 -30.10
N GLU A 316 1.58 20.81 -31.00
CA GLU A 316 0.33 21.06 -31.73
C GLU A 316 -0.89 21.12 -30.79
N ALA A 317 -1.96 21.79 -31.22
CA ALA A 317 -3.17 21.97 -30.42
C ALA A 317 -3.79 20.64 -29.94
N GLY A 318 -3.74 19.59 -30.77
CA GLY A 318 -4.22 18.26 -30.38
C GLY A 318 -3.46 17.65 -29.19
N SER A 319 -2.16 17.94 -29.07
CA SER A 319 -1.36 17.50 -27.91
C SER A 319 -1.76 18.21 -26.62
N TRP A 320 -2.17 19.49 -26.70
CA TRP A 320 -2.66 20.24 -25.54
C TRP A 320 -3.97 19.66 -25.00
N ILE A 321 -4.95 19.47 -25.87
CA ILE A 321 -6.25 18.89 -25.51
C ILE A 321 -6.06 17.51 -24.88
N LEU A 322 -5.21 16.68 -25.49
CA LEU A 322 -4.97 15.33 -25.02
C LEU A 322 -4.26 15.30 -23.66
N ILE A 323 -3.26 16.16 -23.41
CA ILE A 323 -2.64 16.25 -22.09
C ILE A 323 -3.64 16.70 -21.02
N ILE A 324 -4.48 17.69 -21.30
CA ILE A 324 -5.50 18.15 -20.34
C ILE A 324 -6.42 16.98 -19.98
N PHE A 325 -6.94 16.29 -20.99
CA PHE A 325 -7.80 15.12 -20.80
C PHE A 325 -7.11 14.01 -19.99
N LEU A 326 -5.89 13.62 -20.36
CA LEU A 326 -5.16 12.57 -19.66
C LEU A 326 -4.77 12.97 -18.24
N THR A 327 -4.47 14.25 -17.99
CA THR A 327 -4.13 14.77 -16.66
C THR A 327 -5.36 14.76 -15.75
N ILE A 328 -6.56 14.99 -16.28
CA ILE A 328 -7.81 14.80 -15.53
C ILE A 328 -8.00 13.32 -15.19
N LEU A 329 -7.80 12.40 -16.14
CA LEU A 329 -7.93 10.96 -15.88
C LEU A 329 -6.87 10.39 -14.92
N TYR A 330 -5.73 11.05 -14.77
CA TYR A 330 -4.59 10.52 -14.04
C TYR A 330 -4.86 10.31 -12.53
N PRO A 331 -5.39 11.30 -11.76
CA PRO A 331 -5.84 11.07 -10.40
C PRO A 331 -6.97 10.04 -10.30
N LEU A 332 -7.91 10.01 -11.25
CA LEU A 332 -8.99 9.03 -11.28
C LEU A 332 -8.44 7.60 -11.39
N ALA A 333 -7.42 7.39 -12.23
CA ALA A 333 -6.74 6.11 -12.35
C ALA A 333 -6.06 5.67 -11.05
N GLY A 334 -5.44 6.62 -10.31
CA GLY A 334 -4.84 6.35 -9.00
C GLY A 334 -5.85 5.95 -7.93
N ASN A 335 -7.10 6.41 -8.03
CA ASN A 335 -8.17 6.15 -7.07
C ASN A 335 -9.29 5.25 -7.62
N LEU A 336 -8.98 4.37 -8.57
CA LEU A 336 -9.95 3.41 -9.12
C LEU A 336 -10.61 2.51 -8.06
N ILE A 337 -9.99 2.35 -6.89
CA ILE A 337 -10.56 1.59 -5.78
C ILE A 337 -11.94 2.10 -5.35
N HIS A 338 -12.20 3.41 -5.42
CA HIS A 338 -13.51 4.02 -5.14
C HIS A 338 -14.60 3.61 -6.13
N ILE A 339 -14.21 3.16 -7.34
CA ILE A 339 -15.15 2.66 -8.35
C ILE A 339 -15.29 1.14 -8.23
N MET A 340 -14.19 0.45 -7.88
CA MET A 340 -14.12 -1.01 -7.80
C MET A 340 -14.86 -1.58 -6.60
N VAL A 341 -14.85 -0.86 -5.48
CA VAL A 341 -15.42 -1.29 -4.20
C VAL A 341 -16.59 -0.37 -3.85
N GLN A 342 -17.77 -0.73 -4.35
CA GLN A 342 -19.01 0.02 -4.09
C GLN A 342 -19.52 -0.29 -2.68
N ASP A 343 -20.00 0.74 -1.98
CA ASP A 343 -20.64 0.65 -0.65
C ASP A 343 -19.79 0.05 0.47
N SER A 344 -18.46 -0.02 0.33
CA SER A 344 -17.56 -0.44 1.42
C SER A 344 -16.60 0.68 1.84
N PRO A 345 -16.22 0.73 3.12
CA PRO A 345 -15.25 1.70 3.59
C PRO A 345 -13.90 1.49 2.90
N ILE A 346 -13.18 2.60 2.66
CA ILE A 346 -11.85 2.57 2.05
C ILE A 346 -10.82 2.92 3.10
N HIS A 347 -9.95 1.96 3.38
CA HIS A 347 -8.92 2.07 4.40
C HIS A 347 -7.62 2.68 3.88
N THR A 348 -6.74 3.12 4.79
CA THR A 348 -5.49 3.77 4.42
C THR A 348 -4.55 2.86 3.62
N LEU A 349 -4.56 1.54 3.86
CA LEU A 349 -3.76 0.61 3.06
C LEU A 349 -4.29 0.40 1.62
N MET A 350 -5.53 0.81 1.32
CA MET A 350 -6.14 0.70 -0.02
C MET A 350 -5.80 1.88 -0.95
N ILE A 351 -5.29 2.98 -0.40
CA ILE A 351 -5.11 4.24 -1.13
C ILE A 351 -3.69 4.47 -1.65
N TYR A 352 -2.85 3.43 -1.75
CA TYR A 352 -1.47 3.55 -2.27
C TYR A 352 -1.43 4.21 -3.67
N GLY A 353 -2.48 4.04 -4.48
CA GLY A 353 -2.59 4.69 -5.78
C GLY A 353 -2.58 6.23 -5.75
N MET A 354 -2.87 6.85 -4.59
CA MET A 354 -2.75 8.30 -4.40
C MET A 354 -1.32 8.83 -4.49
N THR A 355 -0.31 7.95 -4.46
CA THR A 355 1.09 8.28 -4.79
C THR A 355 1.23 8.83 -6.22
N CYS A 356 0.24 8.66 -7.10
CA CYS A 356 0.28 9.21 -8.44
C CYS A 356 0.55 10.74 -8.43
N ILE A 357 -0.03 11.50 -7.50
CA ILE A 357 0.12 12.96 -7.43
C ILE A 357 1.59 13.38 -7.18
N PRO A 358 2.27 12.94 -6.10
CA PRO A 358 3.67 13.29 -5.89
C PRO A 358 4.58 12.72 -6.99
N LEU A 359 4.27 11.54 -7.55
CA LEU A 359 5.01 10.98 -8.68
C LEU A 359 4.88 11.84 -9.94
N PHE A 360 3.71 12.43 -10.19
CA PHE A 360 3.48 13.36 -11.30
C PHE A 360 4.35 14.62 -11.15
N PHE A 361 4.40 15.19 -9.94
CA PHE A 361 5.26 16.34 -9.63
C PHE A 361 6.74 16.03 -9.88
N LEU A 362 7.23 14.90 -9.35
CA LEU A 362 8.62 14.47 -9.53
C LEU A 362 8.98 14.18 -11.00
N ALA A 363 8.04 13.59 -11.75
CA ALA A 363 8.22 13.32 -13.17
C ALA A 363 8.29 14.62 -14.00
N LEU A 364 7.55 15.66 -13.63
CA LEU A 364 7.70 17.00 -14.22
C LEU A 364 9.02 17.66 -13.82
N MET A 365 9.36 17.63 -12.53
CA MET A 365 10.64 18.17 -12.02
C MET A 365 11.84 17.57 -12.77
N SER A 366 11.86 16.24 -12.98
CA SER A 366 12.93 15.58 -13.73
C SER A 366 13.05 16.05 -15.19
N ARG A 367 11.99 16.62 -15.78
CA ARG A 367 11.98 17.16 -17.16
C ARG A 367 12.34 18.64 -17.20
N CYS A 368 11.94 19.39 -16.18
CA CYS A 368 12.28 20.80 -16.01
C CYS A 368 13.80 21.02 -16.00
N SER A 369 14.57 20.13 -15.37
CA SER A 369 16.05 20.18 -15.37
C SER A 369 16.68 20.19 -16.77
N LYS A 370 16.02 19.57 -17.77
CA LYS A 370 16.51 19.57 -19.17
C LYS A 370 16.11 20.82 -19.95
N VAL A 371 15.04 21.50 -19.53
CA VAL A 371 14.64 22.78 -20.13
C VAL A 371 15.59 23.88 -19.69
N SER A 372 16.06 23.84 -18.43
CA SER A 372 17.05 24.80 -17.93
C SER A 372 18.39 24.75 -18.67
N GLU A 373 18.82 23.56 -19.12
CA GLU A 373 20.05 23.39 -19.93
C GLU A 373 19.90 23.98 -21.34
N LEU A 374 18.70 23.88 -21.94
CA LEU A 374 18.42 24.43 -23.27
C LEU A 374 18.36 25.98 -23.28
N GLU A 375 18.09 26.61 -22.14
CA GLU A 375 17.93 28.06 -22.00
C GLU A 375 19.20 28.80 -21.52
N GLU A 376 20.35 28.12 -21.36
CA GLU A 376 21.60 28.78 -20.95
C GLU A 376 22.07 29.87 -21.93
N CYS A 377 21.57 29.87 -23.16
CA CYS A 377 21.98 30.79 -24.23
C CYS A 377 20.89 31.79 -24.68
N GLU A 378 19.76 31.95 -23.97
CA GLU A 378 18.66 32.85 -24.38
C GLU A 378 18.60 34.17 -23.58
N GLU A 379 18.18 35.26 -24.25
CA GLU A 379 18.07 36.62 -23.67
C GLU A 379 16.98 36.77 -22.58
N LYS A 380 15.96 35.90 -22.53
CA LYS A 380 14.87 35.96 -21.52
C LYS A 380 14.50 34.56 -20.99
N PRO A 381 15.18 34.06 -19.95
CA PRO A 381 15.05 32.68 -19.47
C PRO A 381 13.90 32.51 -18.44
N TRP A 382 12.72 33.07 -18.72
CA TRP A 382 11.56 32.97 -17.81
C TRP A 382 11.13 31.52 -17.58
N GLY A 383 11.27 30.65 -18.59
CA GLY A 383 11.01 29.22 -18.50
C GLY A 383 11.95 28.52 -17.52
N ARG A 384 13.24 28.86 -17.55
CA ARG A 384 14.27 28.41 -16.60
C ARG A 384 13.94 28.81 -15.17
N TYR A 385 13.52 30.05 -14.92
CA TYR A 385 13.13 30.49 -13.58
C TYR A 385 11.92 29.70 -13.05
N ILE A 386 10.87 29.53 -13.87
CA ILE A 386 9.70 28.73 -13.49
C ILE A 386 10.11 27.28 -13.20
N CYS A 387 10.90 26.67 -14.08
CA CYS A 387 11.38 25.29 -13.93
C CYS A 387 12.30 25.12 -12.71
N GLY A 388 13.15 26.10 -12.41
CA GLY A 388 14.05 26.10 -11.25
C GLY A 388 13.30 26.24 -9.94
N ILE A 389 12.39 27.23 -9.84
CA ILE A 389 11.55 27.42 -8.65
C ILE A 389 10.64 26.20 -8.44
N SER A 390 10.00 25.72 -9.51
CA SER A 390 9.19 24.51 -9.49
C SER A 390 9.98 23.31 -8.96
N GLY A 391 11.22 23.12 -9.42
CA GLY A 391 12.08 22.05 -8.95
C GLY A 391 12.38 22.12 -7.45
N TRP A 392 12.69 23.29 -6.92
CA TRP A 392 12.91 23.48 -5.48
C TRP A 392 11.64 23.29 -4.66
N VAL A 393 10.51 23.87 -5.09
CA VAL A 393 9.23 23.73 -4.40
C VAL A 393 8.82 22.25 -4.32
N ILE A 394 8.92 21.52 -5.42
CA ILE A 394 8.59 20.09 -5.47
C ILE A 394 9.57 19.30 -4.62
N ALA A 395 10.89 19.51 -4.79
CA ALA A 395 11.90 18.77 -4.05
C ALA A 395 11.75 18.94 -2.53
N LEU A 396 11.61 20.19 -2.05
CA LEU A 396 11.44 20.48 -0.63
C LEU A 396 10.13 19.92 -0.09
N THR A 397 9.02 20.10 -0.81
CA THR A 397 7.71 19.59 -0.37
C THR A 397 7.72 18.07 -0.24
N ILE A 398 8.27 17.37 -1.24
CA ILE A 398 8.35 15.90 -1.20
C ILE A 398 9.34 15.44 -0.11
N ALA A 399 10.52 16.05 0.01
CA ALA A 399 11.50 15.68 1.04
C ALA A 399 10.93 15.84 2.45
N LEU A 400 10.28 16.97 2.72
CA LEU A 400 9.63 17.24 4.00
C LEU A 400 8.43 16.32 4.24
N SER A 401 7.69 15.94 3.19
CA SER A 401 6.61 14.95 3.29
C SER A 401 7.14 13.56 3.65
N CYS A 402 8.23 13.11 3.00
CA CYS A 402 8.85 11.83 3.33
C CYS A 402 9.32 11.79 4.80
N TYR A 403 9.94 12.88 5.26
CA TYR A 403 10.34 13.02 6.66
C TYR A 403 9.14 13.02 7.61
N GLY A 404 8.10 13.79 7.30
CA GLY A 404 6.86 13.83 8.08
C GLY A 404 6.18 12.46 8.18
N TYR A 405 6.12 11.71 7.07
CA TYR A 405 5.55 10.36 7.07
C TYR A 405 6.44 9.34 7.81
N THR A 406 7.76 9.56 7.85
CA THR A 406 8.67 8.77 8.68
C THR A 406 8.40 8.99 10.17
N ILE A 407 8.17 10.25 10.57
CA ILE A 407 7.76 10.59 11.95
C ILE A 407 6.43 9.92 12.28
N LEU A 408 5.43 10.05 11.39
CA LEU A 408 4.14 9.39 11.54
C LEU A 408 4.30 7.88 11.73
N SER A 409 5.11 7.24 10.89
CA SER A 409 5.35 5.79 10.95
C SER A 409 5.87 5.37 12.32
N ASN A 410 6.89 6.06 12.84
CA ASN A 410 7.48 5.73 14.14
C ASN A 410 6.53 6.04 15.31
N GLY A 411 5.70 7.08 15.20
CA GLY A 411 4.64 7.33 16.16
C GLY A 411 3.60 6.20 16.21
N ILE A 412 3.21 5.68 15.05
CA ILE A 412 2.27 4.56 14.93
C ILE A 412 2.88 3.28 15.50
N TYR A 413 4.16 3.00 15.23
CA TYR A 413 4.84 1.83 15.79
C TYR A 413 4.99 1.90 17.30
N LEU A 414 5.29 3.09 17.85
CA LEU A 414 5.30 3.30 19.29
C LEU A 414 3.90 3.09 19.89
N LYS A 415 2.85 3.61 19.25
CA LYS A 415 1.45 3.38 19.67
C LYS A 415 1.14 1.88 19.75
N MET A 416 1.48 1.12 18.71
CA MET A 416 1.24 -0.32 18.68
C MET A 416 2.02 -1.05 19.77
N GLU A 417 3.28 -0.68 20.03
CA GLU A 417 4.09 -1.30 21.08
C GLU A 417 3.50 -1.04 22.47
N VAL A 418 3.23 0.23 22.81
CA VAL A 418 2.66 0.60 24.11
C VAL A 418 1.30 -0.08 24.31
N SER A 419 0.47 -0.11 23.27
CA SER A 419 -0.85 -0.76 23.32
C SER A 419 -0.75 -2.26 23.52
N TYR A 420 0.21 -2.90 22.84
CA TYR A 420 0.52 -4.31 23.02
C TYR A 420 0.97 -4.61 24.46
N GLU A 421 1.90 -3.82 25.02
CA GLU A 421 2.37 -4.01 26.41
C GLU A 421 1.26 -3.79 27.44
N GLN A 422 0.40 -2.80 27.21
CA GLN A 422 -0.77 -2.53 28.05
C GLN A 422 -1.79 -3.68 28.01
N ALA A 423 -2.12 -4.16 26.81
CA ALA A 423 -2.98 -5.32 26.62
C ALA A 423 -2.36 -6.57 27.27
N TYR A 424 -1.08 -6.83 27.04
CA TYR A 424 -0.35 -7.95 27.66
C TYR A 424 -0.44 -7.90 29.19
N SER A 425 -0.19 -6.74 29.78
CA SER A 425 -0.26 -6.53 31.23
C SER A 425 -1.67 -6.74 31.78
N TYR A 426 -2.69 -6.23 31.09
CA TYR A 426 -4.09 -6.45 31.45
C TYR A 426 -4.47 -7.93 31.38
N SER A 427 -4.17 -8.58 30.26
CA SER A 427 -4.47 -9.99 30.04
C SER A 427 -3.75 -10.90 31.04
N THR A 428 -2.53 -10.55 31.46
CA THR A 428 -1.82 -11.26 32.53
C THR A 428 -2.58 -11.20 33.86
N ARG A 429 -3.08 -10.01 34.24
CA ARG A 429 -3.90 -9.86 35.47
C ARG A 429 -5.24 -10.57 35.35
N LEU A 430 -5.86 -10.53 34.17
CA LEU A 430 -7.11 -11.23 33.90
C LEU A 430 -6.93 -12.73 34.06
N MET A 431 -5.92 -13.31 33.39
CA MET A 431 -5.64 -14.75 33.46
C MET A 431 -5.23 -15.19 34.88
N SER A 432 -4.47 -14.37 35.60
CA SER A 432 -4.15 -14.66 37.01
C SER A 432 -5.41 -14.69 37.91
N ALA A 433 -6.37 -13.81 37.66
CA ALA A 433 -7.65 -13.82 38.37
C ALA A 433 -8.51 -15.04 37.98
N VAL A 434 -8.50 -15.43 36.71
CA VAL A 434 -9.13 -16.65 36.20
C VAL A 434 -8.55 -17.90 36.86
N GLU A 435 -7.22 -18.03 36.90
CA GLU A 435 -6.54 -19.17 37.53
C GLU A 435 -6.74 -19.25 39.04
N SER A 436 -7.06 -18.11 39.67
CA SER A 436 -7.37 -18.01 41.10
C SER A 436 -8.86 -18.21 41.43
N ALA A 437 -9.72 -18.35 40.41
CA ALA A 437 -11.15 -18.50 40.61
C ALA A 437 -11.50 -19.87 41.21
N GLU A 438 -12.52 -19.91 42.06
CA GLU A 438 -13.00 -21.15 42.65
C GLU A 438 -13.49 -22.11 41.56
N GLY A 439 -13.00 -23.35 41.59
CA GLY A 439 -13.34 -24.38 40.60
C GLY A 439 -12.54 -24.31 39.29
N TYR A 440 -11.50 -23.46 39.21
CA TYR A 440 -10.60 -23.46 38.05
C TYR A 440 -9.84 -24.80 37.91
N ASP A 441 -9.84 -25.33 36.68
CA ASP A 441 -8.93 -26.37 36.23
C ASP A 441 -8.34 -25.97 34.87
N LYS A 442 -7.14 -26.48 34.57
CA LYS A 442 -6.43 -26.22 33.31
C LYS A 442 -7.21 -26.63 32.05
N ASN A 443 -8.17 -27.53 32.18
CA ASN A 443 -9.00 -28.01 31.08
C ASN A 443 -10.37 -27.34 31.03
N THR A 444 -10.74 -26.54 32.04
CA THR A 444 -12.01 -25.81 32.07
C THR A 444 -12.03 -24.76 30.96
N PRO A 445 -12.99 -24.79 30.03
CA PRO A 445 -13.09 -23.74 29.03
C PRO A 445 -13.52 -22.41 29.65
N ILE A 446 -13.06 -21.31 29.07
CA ILE A 446 -13.33 -19.95 29.52
C ILE A 446 -14.26 -19.28 28.51
N ILE A 447 -15.28 -18.58 29.00
CA ILE A 447 -16.10 -17.67 28.20
C ILE A 447 -15.85 -16.24 28.69
N ILE A 448 -15.43 -15.37 27.79
CA ILE A 448 -15.32 -13.93 28.05
C ILE A 448 -16.53 -13.26 27.40
N LEU A 449 -17.31 -12.54 28.21
CA LEU A 449 -18.53 -11.85 27.82
C LEU A 449 -18.38 -10.34 27.97
N GLY A 450 -19.02 -9.56 27.09
CA GLY A 450 -18.95 -8.10 27.06
C GLY A 450 -17.68 -7.56 26.41
N GLU A 451 -17.48 -6.25 26.50
CA GLU A 451 -16.32 -5.53 25.99
C GLU A 451 -15.42 -5.03 27.12
N ALA A 452 -14.11 -5.23 26.98
CA ALA A 452 -13.14 -4.60 27.86
C ALA A 452 -13.09 -3.09 27.62
N LEU A 453 -13.02 -2.32 28.71
CA LEU A 453 -12.82 -0.85 28.68
C LEU A 453 -13.92 -0.12 27.88
N GLU A 454 -15.19 -0.36 28.21
CA GLU A 454 -16.31 0.41 27.64
C GLU A 454 -16.15 1.92 27.89
N ASP A 455 -15.74 2.32 29.10
CA ASP A 455 -15.48 3.72 29.45
C ASP A 455 -14.05 4.15 29.04
N ILE A 456 -13.99 5.12 28.13
CA ILE A 456 -12.77 5.76 27.62
C ILE A 456 -11.93 6.38 28.75
N SER A 457 -12.53 6.72 29.90
CA SER A 457 -11.80 7.24 31.06
C SER A 457 -10.71 6.29 31.59
N TYR A 458 -10.81 5.00 31.27
CA TYR A 458 -9.82 3.98 31.62
C TYR A 458 -8.70 3.79 30.60
N GLU A 459 -8.68 4.55 29.49
CA GLU A 459 -7.59 4.48 28.54
C GLU A 459 -6.32 5.16 29.11
N PRO A 460 -5.24 4.41 29.38
CA PRO A 460 -4.10 4.90 30.14
C PRO A 460 -3.19 5.85 29.36
N SER A 461 -3.39 5.99 28.04
CA SER A 461 -2.51 6.77 27.15
C SER A 461 -3.29 7.47 26.03
N PRO A 462 -4.20 8.41 26.37
CA PRO A 462 -5.05 9.10 25.39
C PRO A 462 -4.28 9.92 24.36
N GLU A 463 -3.01 10.26 24.61
CA GLU A 463 -2.13 10.94 23.66
C GLU A 463 -1.92 10.12 22.38
N LEU A 464 -2.00 8.79 22.46
CA LEU A 464 -1.83 7.88 21.32
C LEU A 464 -2.98 8.00 20.31
N ASN A 465 -4.17 8.44 20.74
CA ASN A 465 -5.34 8.60 19.88
C ASN A 465 -5.23 9.77 18.89
N ARG A 466 -4.18 10.58 19.00
CA ARG A 466 -3.85 11.61 17.99
C ARG A 466 -3.40 10.99 16.66
N LEU A 467 -2.99 9.73 16.69
CA LEU A 467 -2.54 8.98 15.52
C LEU A 467 -3.65 8.00 15.11
N ASN A 468 -3.92 7.94 13.81
CA ASN A 468 -4.91 7.05 13.24
C ASN A 468 -4.49 6.61 11.83
N LEU A 469 -4.18 5.33 11.69
CA LEU A 469 -3.94 4.67 10.42
C LEU A 469 -4.52 3.27 10.48
N THR A 470 -5.12 2.79 9.40
CA THR A 470 -5.65 1.41 9.41
C THR A 470 -4.59 0.38 9.87
N GLY A 471 -4.94 -0.38 10.91
CA GLY A 471 -4.07 -1.39 11.52
C GLY A 471 -3.36 -0.95 12.82
N ASP A 472 -3.47 0.32 13.22
CA ASP A 472 -2.84 0.86 14.42
C ASP A 472 -3.67 0.66 15.70
N LEU A 473 -3.71 -0.57 16.20
CA LEU A 473 -4.56 -0.91 17.34
C LEU A 473 -4.13 -0.23 18.64
N ASN A 474 -5.11 0.28 19.39
CA ASN A 474 -4.95 0.63 20.79
C ASN A 474 -5.22 -0.59 21.71
N MET A 475 -5.06 -0.41 23.02
CA MET A 475 -5.31 -1.48 24.00
C MET A 475 -6.74 -2.03 23.90
N LYS A 476 -7.74 -1.15 23.79
CA LYS A 476 -9.15 -1.55 23.68
C LYS A 476 -9.39 -2.39 22.42
N ASP A 477 -8.81 -1.98 21.29
CA ASP A 477 -8.93 -2.69 20.01
C ASP A 477 -8.34 -4.10 20.10
N ILE A 478 -7.23 -4.30 20.82
CA ILE A 478 -6.61 -5.62 21.00
C ILE A 478 -7.50 -6.51 21.87
N LEU A 479 -7.95 -6.00 23.03
CA LEU A 479 -8.74 -6.77 24.01
C LEU A 479 -10.11 -7.21 23.46
N ASN A 480 -10.69 -6.43 22.56
CA ASN A 480 -12.00 -6.71 21.95
C ASN A 480 -11.89 -7.26 20.53
N SER A 481 -10.70 -7.64 20.07
CA SER A 481 -10.52 -8.22 18.75
C SER A 481 -11.00 -9.67 18.68
N TYR A 482 -11.46 -10.09 17.49
CA TYR A 482 -11.86 -11.48 17.22
C TYR A 482 -10.72 -12.49 17.46
N SER A 483 -9.48 -12.03 17.52
CA SER A 483 -8.28 -12.85 17.74
C SER A 483 -7.72 -12.74 19.15
N TYR A 484 -8.47 -12.14 20.10
CA TYR A 484 -8.01 -12.02 21.48
C TYR A 484 -7.78 -13.37 22.17
N ASN A 485 -8.55 -14.40 21.82
CA ASN A 485 -8.30 -15.77 22.28
C ASN A 485 -6.90 -16.29 21.85
N TYR A 486 -6.47 -16.00 20.62
CA TYR A 486 -5.13 -16.29 20.14
C TYR A 486 -4.08 -15.42 20.85
N PHE A 487 -4.41 -14.17 21.19
CA PHE A 487 -3.52 -13.32 21.99
C PHE A 487 -3.23 -13.95 23.36
N LEU A 488 -4.28 -14.38 24.08
CA LEU A 488 -4.17 -15.08 25.36
C LEU A 488 -3.35 -16.37 25.22
N ARG A 489 -3.54 -17.12 24.14
CA ARG A 489 -2.79 -18.36 23.90
C ARG A 489 -1.32 -18.12 23.59
N TYR A 490 -1.01 -17.24 22.64
CA TYR A 490 0.32 -17.11 22.06
C TYR A 490 1.25 -16.20 22.87
N PHE A 491 0.71 -15.16 23.51
CA PHE A 491 1.51 -14.19 24.25
C PHE A 491 1.42 -14.38 25.76
N ILE A 492 0.24 -14.69 26.30
CA ILE A 492 0.07 -14.93 27.75
C ILE A 492 0.39 -16.38 28.13
N GLY A 493 0.29 -17.31 27.17
CA GLY A 493 0.56 -18.74 27.41
C GLY A 493 -0.64 -19.50 27.99
N SER A 494 -1.86 -18.99 27.82
CA SER A 494 -3.07 -19.68 28.26
C SER A 494 -3.26 -20.98 27.47
N THR A 495 -3.48 -22.08 28.19
CA THR A 495 -3.77 -23.40 27.59
C THR A 495 -5.24 -23.72 27.51
N ASN A 496 -6.09 -22.95 28.20
CA ASN A 496 -7.53 -23.12 28.20
C ASN A 496 -8.12 -22.78 26.82
N ILE A 497 -9.22 -23.43 26.46
CA ILE A 497 -10.03 -22.98 25.32
C ILE A 497 -10.78 -21.72 25.74
N VAL A 498 -10.62 -20.64 24.99
CA VAL A 498 -11.29 -19.36 25.25
C VAL A 498 -12.30 -19.06 24.15
N TYR A 499 -13.55 -18.90 24.55
CA TYR A 499 -14.66 -18.44 23.73
C TYR A 499 -14.90 -16.96 24.00
N LEU A 500 -14.92 -16.14 22.94
CA LEU A 500 -15.18 -14.71 23.02
C LEU A 500 -16.69 -14.42 22.88
N SER A 501 -17.08 -13.19 23.19
CA SER A 501 -18.48 -12.72 23.24
C SER A 501 -19.28 -12.98 21.95
N ASP A 502 -18.62 -12.97 20.79
CA ASP A 502 -19.23 -13.20 19.47
C ASP A 502 -19.44 -14.69 19.12
N SER A 503 -18.99 -15.61 19.97
CA SER A 503 -19.13 -17.04 19.73
C SER A 503 -20.54 -17.55 20.04
N GLU A 504 -20.98 -18.60 19.31
CA GLU A 504 -22.25 -19.29 19.60
C GLU A 504 -22.31 -19.89 21.01
N TYR A 505 -21.16 -20.14 21.63
CA TYR A 505 -21.07 -20.59 23.01
C TYR A 505 -21.36 -19.46 23.98
N ALA A 506 -20.76 -18.27 23.78
CA ALA A 506 -21.00 -17.09 24.60
C ALA A 506 -22.48 -16.69 24.65
N ALA A 507 -23.16 -16.69 23.49
CA ALA A 507 -24.57 -16.33 23.37
C ALA A 507 -25.52 -17.17 24.25
N LYS A 508 -25.14 -18.42 24.60
CA LYS A 508 -25.97 -19.29 25.47
C LYS A 508 -25.90 -18.91 26.94
N TYR A 509 -24.83 -18.24 27.36
CA TYR A 509 -24.58 -17.86 28.74
C TYR A 509 -24.96 -16.41 29.01
N GLU A 510 -24.81 -15.54 28.02
CA GLU A 510 -25.18 -14.12 28.11
C GLU A 510 -26.64 -13.91 28.54
N GLU A 511 -27.56 -14.79 28.11
CA GLU A 511 -28.98 -14.67 28.45
C GLU A 511 -29.36 -15.20 29.84
N LYS A 512 -28.46 -15.90 30.54
CA LYS A 512 -28.77 -16.49 31.84
C LYS A 512 -28.81 -15.44 32.94
N ASP A 513 -29.85 -15.49 33.78
CA ASP A 513 -30.03 -14.54 34.88
C ASP A 513 -28.83 -14.52 35.85
N GLU A 514 -28.25 -15.69 36.13
CA GLU A 514 -27.06 -15.82 37.00
C GLU A 514 -25.81 -15.12 36.45
N VAL A 515 -25.69 -14.98 35.12
CA VAL A 515 -24.60 -14.25 34.44
C VAL A 515 -24.91 -12.77 34.40
N LYS A 516 -26.16 -12.39 34.13
CA LYS A 516 -26.62 -11.00 34.16
C LYS A 516 -26.38 -10.36 35.53
N ASP A 517 -26.60 -11.11 36.61
CA ASP A 517 -26.37 -10.67 37.99
C ASP A 517 -24.89 -10.64 38.40
N MET A 518 -23.96 -11.14 37.58
CA MET A 518 -22.53 -11.02 37.87
C MET A 518 -22.08 -9.55 37.78
N PRO A 519 -21.23 -9.08 38.70
CA PRO A 519 -20.57 -7.80 38.54
C PRO A 519 -19.50 -7.87 37.43
N GLU A 520 -19.09 -6.73 36.90
CA GLU A 520 -18.10 -6.63 35.83
C GLU A 520 -16.66 -6.73 36.36
N TYR A 521 -15.76 -7.37 35.62
CA TYR A 521 -14.34 -7.47 35.96
C TYR A 521 -13.72 -6.06 35.99
N PRO A 522 -12.95 -5.69 37.03
CA PRO A 522 -12.26 -6.56 38.01
C PRO A 522 -12.97 -6.75 39.37
N ALA A 523 -14.27 -6.47 39.47
CA ALA A 523 -14.97 -6.61 40.75
C ALA A 523 -15.01 -8.08 41.23
N GLN A 524 -15.05 -8.29 42.55
CA GLN A 524 -15.15 -9.63 43.12
C GLN A 524 -16.46 -10.30 42.70
N GLY A 525 -16.39 -11.55 42.20
CA GLY A 525 -17.54 -12.29 41.69
C GLY A 525 -17.81 -12.12 40.19
N SER A 526 -16.98 -11.35 39.48
CA SER A 526 -17.01 -11.21 38.01
C SER A 526 -16.49 -12.43 37.24
N ILE A 527 -15.87 -13.38 37.95
CA ILE A 527 -15.40 -14.66 37.42
C ILE A 527 -16.07 -15.77 38.22
N LYS A 528 -16.85 -16.63 37.55
CA LYS A 528 -17.58 -17.73 38.19
C LYS A 528 -17.62 -18.97 37.30
N LEU A 529 -17.56 -20.14 37.93
CA LEU A 529 -17.84 -21.42 37.26
C LEU A 529 -19.36 -21.61 37.15
N ILE A 530 -19.87 -21.73 35.93
CA ILE A 530 -21.29 -21.93 35.62
C ILE A 530 -21.38 -23.01 34.53
N ASP A 531 -22.12 -24.10 34.80
CA ASP A 531 -22.28 -25.24 33.89
C ASP A 531 -20.96 -25.74 33.27
N ASP A 532 -19.95 -25.98 34.12
CA ASP A 532 -18.60 -26.43 33.75
C ASP A 532 -17.78 -25.45 32.89
N MET A 533 -18.25 -24.21 32.71
CA MET A 533 -17.55 -23.14 32.00
C MET A 533 -17.17 -22.03 32.96
N LEU A 534 -15.93 -21.53 32.86
CA LEU A 534 -15.52 -20.37 33.63
C LEU A 534 -15.94 -19.10 32.90
N ILE A 535 -16.94 -18.39 33.44
CA ILE A 535 -17.48 -17.18 32.87
C ILE A 535 -16.73 -15.97 33.43
N VAL A 536 -16.26 -15.10 32.54
CA VAL A 536 -15.66 -13.81 32.82
C VAL A 536 -16.56 -12.73 32.24
N LYS A 537 -17.14 -11.88 33.07
CA LYS A 537 -18.00 -10.77 32.62
C LYS A 537 -17.22 -9.46 32.58
N LEU A 538 -17.14 -8.82 31.42
CA LEU A 538 -16.46 -7.53 31.21
C LEU A 538 -17.42 -6.34 31.18
N SER A 539 -18.62 -6.53 30.60
CA SER A 539 -19.76 -5.61 30.65
C SER A 539 -21.09 -6.38 30.73
#